data_AF-A0A6A6L872-F1
#
_entry.id   AF-A0A6A6L872-F1
#
_cell.length_a   1.000
_cell.length_b   1.000
_cell.length_c   1.000
_cell.angle_alpha   90.00
_cell.angle_beta   90.00
_cell.angle_gamma   90.00
#
_symmetry.space_group_name_H-M   'P 1'
#
loop_
_entity.id
_entity.type
_entity.pdbx_description
1 polymer ?
#
loop_
_entity_poly.entity_id
_entity_poly.type
_entity_poly.pdbx_seq_one_letter_code
_entity_poly.pdbx_strand_id
1 'polypeptide(L)'
;MNNVSFVFPSNFSLLQAYQQNIPGVFTTDFPAQPPVKFDYTGNVSRSLWQPVPGTKLYKLKYGSKVQIVLQDTSIVTPENHPIHLHGYDFYIIAEGFGNFNPKTDKAKFNLVDPPMRNTVAVPSNGWAVIRFVADNPGVWILHCHLDVHIAWGLAMAFLVENGVGKLQSLEPPPADLPLC
;
A
#
# COMPACT_ATOMS: atom_id res chain seq x y z
N MET A 1 -0.17 -5.73 -5.70
CA MET A 1 -1.12 -4.57 -5.69
C MET A 1 -0.97 -3.79 -7.00
N ASN A 2 -2.06 -3.26 -7.59
CA ASN A 2 -2.04 -2.58 -8.91
C ASN A 2 -1.26 -3.31 -10.01
N ASN A 3 -1.45 -4.63 -10.10
CA ASN A 3 -0.77 -5.54 -11.04
C ASN A 3 0.76 -5.68 -10.88
N VAL A 4 1.32 -5.21 -9.77
CA VAL A 4 2.69 -5.47 -9.35
C VAL A 4 2.67 -6.55 -8.26
N SER A 5 3.38 -7.65 -8.47
CA SER A 5 3.66 -8.64 -7.41
C SER A 5 4.96 -8.24 -6.74
N PHE A 6 4.88 -7.87 -5.46
CA PHE A 6 6.01 -7.36 -4.71
C PHE A 6 7.07 -8.44 -4.50
N VAL A 7 8.32 -8.13 -4.86
CA VAL A 7 9.47 -9.00 -4.62
C VAL A 7 10.29 -8.40 -3.48
N PHE A 8 10.47 -9.16 -2.40
CA PHE A 8 11.35 -8.74 -1.31
C PHE A 8 12.82 -8.74 -1.77
N PRO A 9 13.58 -7.67 -1.52
CA PRO A 9 15.00 -7.65 -1.83
C PRO A 9 15.76 -8.62 -0.92
N SER A 10 16.79 -9.30 -1.46
CA SER A 10 17.58 -10.29 -0.73
C SER A 10 18.89 -9.74 -0.15
N ASN A 11 19.44 -8.68 -0.75
CA ASN A 11 20.81 -8.23 -0.46
C ASN A 11 20.87 -6.96 0.42
N PHE A 12 19.77 -6.21 0.49
CA PHE A 12 19.65 -4.98 1.27
C PHE A 12 18.20 -4.79 1.68
N SER A 13 17.96 -4.33 2.90
CA SER A 13 16.62 -3.84 3.24
C SER A 13 16.30 -2.57 2.44
N LEU A 14 15.00 -2.33 2.20
CA LEU A 14 14.56 -1.11 1.49
C LEU A 14 15.01 0.17 2.19
N LEU A 15 14.96 0.19 3.54
CA LEU A 15 15.35 1.34 4.33
C LEU A 15 16.86 1.60 4.24
N GLN A 16 17.67 0.54 4.34
CA GLN A 16 19.12 0.66 4.16
C GLN A 16 19.47 1.16 2.76
N ALA A 17 18.84 0.58 1.73
CA ALA A 17 19.07 1.00 0.35
C ALA A 17 18.71 2.46 0.12
N TYR A 18 17.64 2.95 0.75
CA TYR A 18 17.28 4.37 0.74
C TYR A 18 18.30 5.24 1.48
N GLN A 19 18.64 4.92 2.73
CA GLN A 19 19.56 5.72 3.54
C GLN A 19 20.98 5.79 2.95
N GLN A 20 21.45 4.71 2.34
CA GLN A 20 22.80 4.59 1.79
C GLN A 20 22.86 4.86 0.28
N ASN A 21 21.74 5.23 -0.35
CA ASN A 21 21.62 5.46 -1.81
C ASN A 21 22.13 4.29 -2.66
N ILE A 22 21.79 3.06 -2.27
CA ILE A 22 22.21 1.85 -2.98
C ILE A 22 21.35 1.69 -4.24
N PRO A 23 21.95 1.69 -5.45
CA PRO A 23 21.20 1.58 -6.69
C PRO A 23 20.67 0.16 -6.92
N GLY A 24 19.57 0.05 -7.66
CA GLY A 24 19.07 -1.24 -8.17
C GLY A 24 18.27 -2.11 -7.19
N VAL A 25 18.06 -1.66 -5.95
CA VAL A 25 17.26 -2.42 -4.95
C VAL A 25 15.76 -2.23 -5.14
N PHE A 26 15.33 -1.00 -5.45
CA PHE A 26 13.93 -0.67 -5.71
C PHE A 26 13.81 0.51 -6.68
N THR A 27 12.61 0.71 -7.21
CA THR A 27 12.22 1.92 -7.94
C THR A 27 11.08 2.65 -7.23
N THR A 28 10.89 3.94 -7.49
CA THR A 28 9.85 4.77 -6.82
C THR A 28 8.63 5.05 -7.69
N ASP A 29 8.42 4.20 -8.70
CA ASP A 29 7.40 4.32 -9.74
C ASP A 29 6.21 3.38 -9.52
N PHE A 30 5.89 3.02 -8.27
CA PHE A 30 4.67 2.26 -8.00
C PHE A 30 3.45 3.02 -8.54
N PRO A 31 2.57 2.39 -9.34
CA PRO A 31 1.49 3.11 -9.99
C PRO A 31 0.37 3.47 -8.99
N ALA A 32 -0.04 4.75 -9.00
CA ALA A 32 -1.14 5.24 -8.14
C ALA A 32 -2.51 4.64 -8.50
N GLN A 33 -2.67 4.15 -9.73
CA GLN A 33 -3.88 3.53 -10.25
C GLN A 33 -3.52 2.21 -10.93
N PRO A 34 -4.43 1.23 -11.01
CA PRO A 34 -4.19 0.03 -11.79
C PRO A 34 -3.92 0.39 -13.26
N PRO A 35 -2.95 -0.27 -13.92
CA PRO A 35 -2.54 0.05 -15.28
C PRO A 35 -3.65 -0.20 -16.31
N VAL A 36 -4.58 -1.10 -16.00
CA VAL A 36 -5.76 -1.41 -16.83
C VAL A 36 -7.00 -1.33 -15.94
N LYS A 37 -8.04 -0.66 -16.45
CA LYS A 37 -9.36 -0.61 -15.82
C LYS A 37 -10.26 -1.66 -16.45
N PHE A 38 -10.96 -2.40 -15.61
CA PHE A 38 -11.94 -3.41 -16.00
C PHE A 38 -13.01 -3.51 -14.90
N ASP A 39 -14.02 -4.34 -15.11
CA ASP A 39 -14.98 -4.69 -14.07
C ASP A 39 -14.28 -5.59 -13.02
N TYR A 40 -13.74 -5.00 -11.96
CA TYR A 40 -12.88 -5.68 -11.00
C TYR A 40 -13.59 -6.83 -10.29
N THR A 41 -14.88 -6.66 -9.99
CA THR A 41 -15.71 -7.63 -9.26
C THR A 41 -16.58 -8.51 -10.18
N GLY A 42 -16.42 -8.38 -11.51
CA GLY A 42 -17.21 -9.09 -12.51
C GLY A 42 -16.57 -10.37 -13.01
N ASN A 43 -16.78 -10.70 -14.30
CA ASN A 43 -16.07 -11.81 -14.96
C ASN A 43 -14.74 -11.32 -15.54
N VAL A 44 -13.63 -11.60 -14.87
CA VAL A 44 -12.30 -11.08 -15.26
C VAL A 44 -11.57 -12.04 -16.19
N SER A 45 -11.21 -11.56 -17.38
CA SER A 45 -10.41 -12.31 -18.36
C SER A 45 -9.13 -12.89 -17.75
N ARG A 46 -8.84 -14.17 -18.04
CA ARG A 46 -7.59 -14.84 -17.62
C ARG A 46 -6.33 -14.14 -18.09
N SER A 47 -6.39 -13.35 -19.17
CA SER A 47 -5.26 -12.55 -19.64
C SER A 47 -4.80 -11.47 -18.64
N LEU A 48 -5.64 -11.11 -17.66
CA LEU A 48 -5.36 -10.11 -16.64
C LEU A 48 -4.88 -10.72 -15.31
N TRP A 49 -4.80 -12.05 -15.20
CA TRP A 49 -4.56 -12.74 -13.93
C TRP A 49 -3.09 -12.73 -13.52
N GLN A 50 -2.17 -12.46 -14.46
CA GLN A 50 -0.74 -12.52 -14.19
C GLN A 50 -0.18 -11.13 -13.85
N PRO A 51 0.21 -10.89 -12.58
CA PRO A 51 0.92 -9.68 -12.22
C PRO A 51 2.37 -9.71 -12.70
N VAL A 52 2.98 -8.53 -12.77
CA VAL A 52 4.40 -8.37 -13.08
C VAL A 52 5.21 -8.31 -11.77
N PRO A 53 6.22 -9.17 -11.57
CA PRO A 53 7.09 -9.09 -10.40
C PRO A 53 7.87 -7.76 -10.36
N GLY A 54 8.04 -7.17 -9.18
CA GLY A 54 8.92 -6.02 -9.01
C GLY A 54 8.94 -5.44 -7.61
N THR A 55 10.03 -4.75 -7.28
CA THR A 55 10.22 -4.03 -6.01
C THR A 55 9.99 -2.54 -6.25
N LYS A 56 8.71 -2.13 -6.26
CA LYS A 56 8.29 -0.75 -6.55
C LYS A 56 7.70 -0.10 -5.31
N LEU A 57 8.19 1.08 -4.96
CA LEU A 57 7.73 1.89 -3.83
C LEU A 57 6.92 3.09 -4.33
N TYR A 58 5.99 3.56 -3.51
CA TYR A 58 5.27 4.81 -3.76
C TYR A 58 5.88 5.93 -2.91
N LYS A 59 6.44 6.94 -3.56
CA LYS A 59 7.11 8.05 -2.89
C LYS A 59 6.11 9.12 -2.42
N LEU A 60 6.20 9.51 -1.16
CA LEU A 60 5.35 10.52 -0.52
C LEU A 60 6.21 11.62 0.10
N LYS A 61 5.75 12.87 -0.03
CA LYS A 61 6.33 13.99 0.72
C LYS A 61 5.83 13.96 2.16
N TYR A 62 6.70 14.32 3.10
CA TYR A 62 6.31 14.53 4.49
C TYR A 62 5.06 15.43 4.61
N GLY A 63 4.11 15.04 5.46
CA GLY A 63 2.86 15.77 5.70
C GLY A 63 1.80 15.61 4.61
N SER A 64 2.00 14.77 3.60
CA SER A 64 0.99 14.53 2.57
C SER A 64 -0.27 13.91 3.19
N LYS A 65 -1.45 14.46 2.87
CA LYS A 65 -2.74 13.86 3.22
C LYS A 65 -3.09 12.81 2.17
N VAL A 66 -2.96 11.55 2.53
CA VAL A 66 -3.11 10.43 1.60
C VAL A 66 -4.50 9.83 1.75
N GLN A 67 -5.14 9.55 0.61
CA GLN A 67 -6.34 8.73 0.55
C GLN A 67 -6.05 7.53 -0.36
N ILE A 68 -6.30 6.32 0.14
CA ILE A 68 -6.15 5.09 -0.62
C ILE A 68 -7.54 4.49 -0.80
N VAL A 69 -7.86 4.09 -2.02
CA VAL A 69 -9.00 3.23 -2.32
C VAL A 69 -8.43 1.84 -2.59
N LEU A 70 -8.71 0.91 -1.70
CA LEU A 70 -8.38 -0.51 -1.85
C LEU A 70 -9.57 -1.17 -2.53
N GLN A 71 -9.33 -1.89 -3.62
CA GLN A 71 -10.35 -2.57 -4.42
C GLN A 71 -9.97 -4.04 -4.53
N ASP A 72 -10.83 -4.92 -4.03
CA ASP A 72 -10.75 -6.36 -4.28
C ASP A 72 -11.14 -6.68 -5.73
N THR A 73 -10.61 -7.78 -6.27
CA THR A 73 -10.93 -8.26 -7.61
C THR A 73 -11.42 -9.71 -7.56
N SER A 74 -12.23 -10.13 -8.52
CA SER A 74 -12.66 -11.52 -8.65
C SER A 74 -11.61 -12.43 -9.35
N ILE A 75 -10.38 -11.96 -9.55
CA ILE A 75 -9.27 -12.76 -10.10
C ILE A 75 -8.98 -13.92 -9.15
N VAL A 76 -8.91 -15.15 -9.68
CA VAL A 76 -8.84 -16.42 -8.92
C VAL A 76 -10.10 -16.66 -8.09
N THR A 77 -10.33 -15.87 -7.04
CA THR A 77 -11.52 -15.89 -6.21
C THR A 77 -11.65 -14.55 -5.47
N PRO A 78 -12.87 -13.99 -5.33
CA PRO A 78 -13.10 -12.89 -4.40
C PRO A 78 -12.78 -13.33 -2.97
N GLU A 79 -12.11 -12.47 -2.21
CA GLU A 79 -11.69 -12.79 -0.84
C GLU A 79 -11.64 -11.53 0.03
N ASN A 80 -11.87 -11.68 1.33
CA ASN A 80 -11.63 -10.58 2.26
C ASN A 80 -10.13 -10.48 2.52
N HIS A 81 -9.54 -9.32 2.23
CA HIS A 81 -8.12 -9.09 2.45
C HIS A 81 -7.90 -8.12 3.62
N PRO A 82 -7.33 -8.57 4.75
CA PRO A 82 -6.91 -7.68 5.83
C PRO A 82 -5.65 -6.93 5.37
N ILE A 83 -5.79 -5.67 4.94
CA ILE A 83 -4.67 -4.85 4.49
C ILE A 83 -4.14 -4.02 5.66
N HIS A 84 -2.88 -4.25 6.00
CA HIS A 84 -2.15 -3.61 7.09
C HIS A 84 -1.12 -2.61 6.56
N LEU A 85 -1.02 -1.45 7.22
CA LEU A 85 0.00 -0.43 6.95
C LEU A 85 0.92 -0.30 8.16
N HIS A 86 2.22 -0.49 7.95
CA HIS A 86 3.23 -0.25 8.97
C HIS A 86 3.42 1.26 9.20
N GLY A 87 3.83 1.64 10.41
CA GLY A 87 4.20 3.02 10.75
C GLY A 87 3.04 4.00 10.89
N TYR A 88 1.80 3.56 10.63
CA TYR A 88 0.62 4.40 10.67
C TYR A 88 -0.59 3.64 11.24
N ASP A 89 -1.39 4.33 12.05
CA ASP A 89 -2.82 4.10 12.04
C ASP A 89 -3.46 5.01 10.96
N PHE A 90 -4.60 4.59 10.44
CA PHE A 90 -5.38 5.31 9.45
C PHE A 90 -6.87 5.29 9.80
N TYR A 91 -7.62 6.24 9.24
CA TYR A 91 -9.07 6.27 9.34
C TYR A 91 -9.69 5.47 8.20
N ILE A 92 -10.55 4.50 8.52
CA ILE A 92 -11.38 3.81 7.53
C ILE A 92 -12.64 4.65 7.35
N ILE A 93 -12.72 5.38 6.23
CA ILE A 93 -13.77 6.38 6.03
C ILE A 93 -14.97 5.83 5.26
N ALA A 94 -14.84 4.73 4.54
CA ALA A 94 -15.95 4.05 3.91
C ALA A 94 -15.55 2.65 3.45
N GLU A 95 -16.53 1.77 3.36
CA GLU A 95 -16.42 0.44 2.77
C GLU A 95 -17.65 0.19 1.89
N GLY A 96 -17.54 -0.72 0.95
CA GLY A 96 -18.65 -1.11 0.09
C GLY A 96 -18.35 -2.34 -0.74
N PHE A 97 -19.37 -2.82 -1.45
CA PHE A 97 -19.27 -3.92 -2.40
C PHE A 97 -19.28 -3.41 -3.84
N GLY A 98 -18.86 -4.27 -4.77
CA GLY A 98 -18.70 -3.96 -6.18
C GLY A 98 -17.45 -3.14 -6.49
N ASN A 99 -17.48 -2.46 -7.63
CA ASN A 99 -16.43 -1.53 -8.03
C ASN A 99 -16.65 -0.16 -7.39
N PHE A 100 -15.63 0.40 -6.75
CA PHE A 100 -15.68 1.76 -6.21
C PHE A 100 -16.00 2.78 -7.31
N ASN A 101 -17.04 3.58 -7.10
CA ASN A 101 -17.42 4.67 -7.98
C ASN A 101 -17.23 6.03 -7.27
N PRO A 102 -16.21 6.82 -7.63
CA PRO A 102 -15.93 8.10 -6.98
C PRO A 102 -17.02 9.16 -7.18
N LYS A 103 -17.98 8.96 -8.10
CA LYS A 103 -19.10 9.89 -8.30
C LYS A 103 -20.23 9.66 -7.30
N THR A 104 -20.43 8.42 -6.85
CA THR A 104 -21.56 8.04 -6.00
C THR A 104 -21.13 7.66 -4.59
N ASP A 105 -20.01 6.94 -4.44
CA ASP A 105 -19.59 6.36 -3.16
C ASP A 105 -18.94 7.37 -2.20
N LYS A 106 -18.50 8.53 -2.69
CA LYS A 106 -18.02 9.62 -1.82
C LYS A 106 -19.09 10.09 -0.82
N ALA A 107 -20.37 9.94 -1.16
CA ALA A 107 -21.48 10.26 -0.26
C ALA A 107 -21.55 9.31 0.96
N LYS A 108 -20.88 8.15 0.90
CA LYS A 108 -20.79 7.18 2.01
C LYS A 108 -19.66 7.49 2.99
N PHE A 109 -18.83 8.51 2.73
CA PHE A 109 -17.67 8.78 3.57
C PHE A 109 -18.11 9.25 4.95
N ASN A 110 -17.76 8.49 5.98
CA ASN A 110 -17.78 8.95 7.36
C ASN A 110 -16.58 9.88 7.58
N LEU A 111 -16.83 11.18 7.69
CA LEU A 111 -15.84 12.21 7.93
C LEU A 111 -15.97 12.85 9.32
N VAL A 112 -16.80 12.27 10.20
CA VAL A 112 -17.07 12.78 11.55
C VAL A 112 -16.35 11.92 12.58
N ASP A 113 -16.59 10.61 12.57
CA ASP A 113 -16.07 9.66 13.55
C ASP A 113 -15.64 8.31 12.93
N PRO A 114 -14.85 8.31 11.83
CA PRO A 114 -14.39 7.06 11.23
C PRO A 114 -13.50 6.29 12.20
N PRO A 115 -13.59 4.94 12.24
CA PRO A 115 -12.71 4.14 13.07
C PRO A 115 -11.25 4.30 12.64
N MET A 116 -10.37 4.46 13.64
CA MET A 116 -8.93 4.48 13.46
C MET A 116 -8.34 3.08 13.72
N ARG A 117 -7.61 2.56 12.74
CA ARG A 117 -7.03 1.21 12.71
C ARG A 117 -5.71 1.22 11.93
N ASN A 118 -4.86 0.23 12.16
CA ASN A 118 -3.70 -0.06 11.30
C ASN A 118 -3.99 -1.15 10.25
N THR A 119 -5.13 -1.82 10.34
CA THR A 119 -5.54 -2.90 9.44
C THR A 119 -7.01 -2.74 9.08
N VAL A 120 -7.33 -2.83 7.79
CA VAL A 120 -8.71 -2.79 7.25
C VAL A 120 -9.04 -4.08 6.53
N ALA A 121 -10.22 -4.64 6.80
CA ALA A 121 -10.71 -5.84 6.15
C ALA A 121 -11.42 -5.47 4.84
N VAL A 122 -10.69 -5.39 3.73
CA VAL A 122 -11.28 -5.06 2.42
C VAL A 122 -12.35 -6.12 2.08
N PRO A 123 -13.62 -5.74 1.87
CA PRO A 123 -14.68 -6.72 1.64
C PRO A 123 -14.44 -7.56 0.37
N SER A 124 -14.84 -8.83 0.42
CA SER A 124 -14.84 -9.71 -0.76
C SER A 124 -15.72 -9.12 -1.86
N ASN A 125 -15.20 -9.03 -3.09
CA ASN A 125 -15.82 -8.30 -4.20
C ASN A 125 -16.20 -6.87 -3.79
N GLY A 126 -15.32 -6.17 -3.09
CA GLY A 126 -15.62 -4.84 -2.58
C GLY A 126 -14.42 -3.93 -2.48
N TRP A 127 -14.57 -2.86 -1.71
CA TRP A 127 -13.59 -1.82 -1.57
C TRP A 127 -13.62 -1.21 -0.17
N ALA A 128 -12.50 -0.64 0.23
CA ALA A 128 -12.35 0.17 1.42
C ALA A 128 -11.60 1.46 1.08
N VAL A 129 -11.95 2.57 1.73
CA VAL A 129 -11.26 3.85 1.59
C VAL A 129 -10.64 4.22 2.93
N ILE A 130 -9.32 4.42 2.93
CA ILE A 130 -8.57 4.81 4.11
C ILE A 130 -7.88 6.16 3.90
N ARG A 131 -7.67 6.90 5.00
CA ARG A 131 -6.92 8.15 5.01
C ARG A 131 -5.91 8.20 6.14
N PHE A 132 -4.72 8.73 5.85
CA PHE A 132 -3.69 9.03 6.84
C PHE A 132 -2.89 10.26 6.40
N VAL A 133 -2.08 10.79 7.31
CA VAL A 133 -1.09 11.83 7.01
C VAL A 133 0.27 11.16 6.97
N ALA A 134 1.04 11.36 5.91
CA ALA A 134 2.38 10.79 5.78
C ALA A 134 3.41 11.62 6.56
N ASP A 135 3.31 11.63 7.88
CA ASP A 135 4.12 12.42 8.83
C ASP A 135 5.17 11.59 9.60
N ASN A 136 5.41 10.35 9.17
CA ASN A 136 6.43 9.45 9.69
C ASN A 136 7.45 9.11 8.59
N PRO A 137 8.62 9.79 8.52
CA PRO A 137 9.66 9.55 7.52
C PRO A 137 10.22 8.13 7.60
N GLY A 138 10.47 7.50 6.46
CA GLY A 138 10.98 6.14 6.41
C GLY A 138 10.41 5.31 5.26
N VAL A 139 10.55 3.99 5.38
CA VAL A 139 9.99 3.03 4.42
C VAL A 139 8.97 2.15 5.13
N TRP A 140 7.72 2.18 4.68
CA TRP A 140 6.59 1.55 5.37
C TRP A 140 5.85 0.59 4.45
N ILE A 141 5.84 -0.69 4.80
CA ILE A 141 5.16 -1.71 4.00
C ILE A 141 3.64 -1.67 4.23
N LEU A 142 2.89 -1.73 3.13
CA LEU A 142 1.45 -1.94 3.06
C LEU A 142 1.21 -3.32 2.44
N HIS A 143 0.60 -4.24 3.17
CA HIS A 143 0.44 -5.62 2.70
C HIS A 143 -0.83 -6.29 3.21
N CYS A 144 -1.25 -7.37 2.55
CA CYS A 144 -2.23 -8.28 3.13
C CYS A 144 -1.61 -9.03 4.31
N HIS A 145 -2.34 -9.13 5.42
CA HIS A 145 -1.92 -9.79 6.65
C HIS A 145 -2.19 -11.31 6.66
N LEU A 146 -2.49 -11.88 5.50
CA LEU A 146 -2.46 -13.32 5.27
C LEU A 146 -1.06 -13.68 4.76
N ASP A 147 -0.32 -14.48 5.54
CA ASP A 147 1.09 -14.80 5.29
C ASP A 147 1.36 -15.35 3.88
N VAL A 148 0.43 -16.16 3.37
CA VAL A 148 0.49 -16.69 2.00
C VAL A 148 0.43 -15.58 0.95
N HIS A 149 -0.39 -14.54 1.16
CA HIS A 149 -0.55 -13.45 0.19
C HIS A 149 0.60 -12.45 0.22
N ILE A 150 1.14 -12.12 1.39
CA ILE A 150 2.36 -11.30 1.45
C ILE A 150 3.52 -12.03 0.77
N ALA A 151 3.66 -13.35 0.97
CA ALA A 151 4.67 -14.16 0.30
C ALA A 151 4.49 -14.23 -1.23
N TRP A 152 3.24 -14.19 -1.73
CA TRP A 152 2.94 -14.10 -3.17
C TRP A 152 3.07 -12.67 -3.74
N GLY A 153 3.37 -11.68 -2.90
CA GLY A 153 3.63 -10.30 -3.33
C GLY A 153 2.39 -9.39 -3.30
N LEU A 154 1.36 -9.70 -2.50
CA LEU A 154 0.26 -8.77 -2.19
C LEU A 154 0.74 -7.71 -1.19
N ALA A 155 1.70 -6.91 -1.64
CA ALA A 155 2.34 -5.84 -0.87
C ALA A 155 2.77 -4.69 -1.79
N MET A 156 3.15 -3.58 -1.15
CA MET A 156 3.92 -2.46 -1.67
C MET A 156 4.55 -1.73 -0.48
N ALA A 157 5.47 -0.79 -0.68
CA ALA A 157 5.96 0.07 0.40
C ALA A 157 5.90 1.55 0.05
N PHE A 158 5.54 2.39 1.03
CA PHE A 158 5.63 3.84 0.93
C PHE A 158 7.05 4.27 1.30
N LEU A 159 7.64 5.15 0.49
CA LEU A 159 8.84 5.89 0.85
C LEU A 159 8.41 7.30 1.26
N VAL A 160 8.44 7.60 2.55
CA VAL A 160 8.09 8.91 3.08
C VAL A 160 9.36 9.71 3.30
N GLU A 161 9.50 10.80 2.56
CA GLU A 161 10.66 11.69 2.65
C GLU A 161 10.75 12.39 4.01
N ASN A 162 11.95 12.85 4.35
CA ASN A 162 12.14 13.77 5.47
C ASN A 162 11.37 15.08 5.24
N GLY A 163 10.84 15.64 6.31
CA GLY A 163 10.37 17.02 6.40
C GLY A 163 11.51 18.01 6.63
N VAL A 164 11.16 19.19 7.15
CA VAL A 164 12.10 20.31 7.33
C VAL A 164 12.89 20.18 8.64
N GLY A 165 12.21 19.74 9.71
CA GLY A 165 12.79 19.68 11.04
C GLY A 165 13.57 18.39 11.32
N LYS A 166 14.47 18.45 12.31
CA LYS A 166 15.16 17.26 12.85
C LYS A 166 14.17 16.17 13.30
N LEU A 167 13.07 16.55 13.95
CA LEU A 167 12.01 15.64 14.39
C LEU A 167 11.10 15.15 13.25
N GLN A 168 11.31 15.66 12.03
CA GLN A 168 10.62 15.25 10.82
C GLN A 168 11.57 14.49 9.90
N SER A 169 12.70 14.01 10.41
CA SER A 169 13.72 13.33 9.63
C SER A 169 14.01 11.97 10.22
N LEU A 170 14.29 11.01 9.35
CA LEU A 170 14.71 9.68 9.75
C LEU A 170 16.02 9.74 10.56
N GLU A 171 16.07 8.99 11.65
CA GLU A 171 17.27 8.86 12.48
C GLU A 171 18.36 8.04 11.76
N PRO A 172 19.64 8.24 12.10
CA PRO A 172 20.70 7.36 11.62
C PRO A 172 20.44 5.92 12.06
N PRO A 173 20.85 4.92 11.26
CA PRO A 173 20.70 3.52 11.65
C PRO A 173 21.49 3.23 12.95
N PRO A 174 21.02 2.28 13.78
CA PRO A 174 21.73 1.88 14.98
C PRO A 174 23.08 1.22 14.62
N ALA A 175 24.06 1.31 15.52
CA ALA A 175 25.42 0.83 15.26
C ALA A 175 25.52 -0.70 15.10
N ASP A 176 24.55 -1.43 15.63
CA ASP A 176 24.40 -2.87 15.58
C ASP A 176 23.36 -3.34 14.54
N LEU A 177 23.02 -2.50 13.56
CA LEU A 177 22.15 -2.89 12.45
C LEU A 177 22.67 -4.19 11.79
N PRO A 178 21.87 -5.26 11.70
CA PRO A 178 22.30 -6.51 11.09
C PRO A 178 22.77 -6.32 9.65
N LEU A 179 23.86 -7.00 9.32
CA LEU A 179 24.37 -7.04 7.95
C LEU A 179 23.43 -7.89 7.08
N CYS A 180 23.17 -7.39 5.87
CA CYS A 180 22.41 -8.11 4.84
C CYS A 180 23.30 -9.10 4.08
#